data_AF-H0EYU0-F1
#
_entry.id   AF-H0EYU0-F1
#
_cell.length_a   1.000
_cell.length_b   1.000
_cell.length_c   1.000
_cell.angle_alpha   90.00
_cell.angle_beta   90.00
_cell.angle_gamma   90.00
#
_symmetry.space_group_name_H-M   'P 1'
#
loop_
_entity.id
_entity.type
_entity.pdbx_description
1 polymer ?
#
loop_
_entity_poly.entity_id
_entity_poly.type
_entity_poly.pdbx_seq_one_letter_code
_entity_poly.pdbx_strand_id
1 'polypeptide(L)'
;MAPSTAAAVPEPETEIPRLPMPSRNPLPLSSSQEAQVRELYHARVRGYCAAEIKAPFKCRAQNRLMNACMVQHANQTEQDAAREEWFATRLKRQRDREKREERRKEQEKFHREWWGLPIEDREGEKGNEVLRRAERVGGFPKRDDKEGTLSKDRHR
;
A
#
# COMPACT_ATOMS: atom_id res chain seq x y z
N MET A 1 -15.20 -18.45 -28.02
CA MET A 1 -13.85 -18.53 -27.41
C MET A 1 -13.55 -17.18 -26.76
N ALA A 2 -13.50 -17.13 -25.42
CA ALA A 2 -13.29 -15.89 -24.68
C ALA A 2 -11.78 -15.57 -24.58
N PRO A 3 -11.36 -14.29 -24.73
CA PRO A 3 -9.96 -13.93 -24.49
C PRO A 3 -9.69 -13.89 -22.98
N SER A 4 -8.78 -14.75 -22.54
CA SER A 4 -8.24 -14.81 -21.19
C SER A 4 -7.49 -13.51 -20.88
N THR A 5 -7.99 -12.72 -19.94
CA THR A 5 -7.26 -11.60 -19.35
C THR A 5 -6.02 -12.15 -18.65
N ALA A 6 -4.85 -11.95 -19.26
CA ALA A 6 -3.57 -12.24 -18.64
C ALA A 6 -3.46 -11.41 -17.34
N ALA A 7 -3.44 -12.11 -16.21
CA ALA A 7 -3.11 -11.53 -14.93
C ALA A 7 -1.72 -10.89 -15.03
N ALA A 8 -1.63 -9.60 -14.72
CA ALA A 8 -0.36 -8.91 -14.57
C ALA A 8 0.45 -9.67 -13.50
N VAL A 9 1.55 -10.28 -13.94
CA VAL A 9 2.53 -10.90 -13.06
C VAL A 9 3.06 -9.78 -12.16
N PRO A 10 3.00 -9.91 -10.82
CA PRO A 10 3.62 -8.93 -9.96
C PRO A 10 5.11 -8.88 -10.30
N GLU A 11 5.61 -7.71 -10.67
CA GLU A 11 7.04 -7.52 -10.92
C GLU A 11 7.85 -8.05 -9.72
N PRO A 12 9.02 -8.66 -9.95
CA PRO A 12 9.83 -9.16 -8.87
C PRO A 12 10.22 -7.97 -7.98
N GLU A 13 9.58 -7.85 -6.81
CA GLU A 13 10.01 -6.94 -5.77
C GLU A 13 11.48 -7.25 -5.52
N THR A 14 12.38 -6.35 -5.93
CA THR A 14 13.82 -6.49 -5.65
C THR A 14 13.95 -6.81 -4.17
N GLU A 15 14.35 -8.04 -3.83
CA GLU A 15 14.35 -8.53 -2.46
C GLU A 15 15.31 -7.65 -1.66
N ILE A 16 14.75 -6.73 -0.87
CA ILE A 16 15.55 -5.84 -0.05
C ILE A 16 16.18 -6.70 1.05
N PRO A 17 17.51 -6.71 1.19
CA PRO A 17 18.17 -7.57 2.15
C PRO A 17 17.65 -7.27 3.56
N ARG A 18 17.21 -8.33 4.24
CA ARG A 18 16.77 -8.28 5.63
C ARG A 18 17.99 -8.10 6.51
N LEU A 19 18.04 -6.99 7.26
CA LEU A 19 19.15 -6.74 8.18
C LEU A 19 18.94 -7.50 9.50
N PRO A 20 20.01 -8.05 10.10
CA PRO A 20 19.93 -8.68 11.41
C PRO A 20 19.63 -7.64 12.51
N MET A 21 19.17 -8.12 13.66
CA MET A 21 18.93 -7.29 14.84
C MET A 21 20.21 -6.55 15.27
N PRO A 22 20.17 -5.22 15.47
CA PRO A 22 21.36 -4.45 15.85
C PRO A 22 21.95 -4.82 17.21
N SER A 23 21.14 -5.23 18.18
CA SER A 23 21.56 -5.63 19.52
C SER A 23 20.64 -6.68 20.11
N ARG A 24 21.17 -7.48 21.04
CA ARG A 24 20.40 -8.47 21.83
C ARG A 24 19.59 -7.82 22.97
N ASN A 25 20.05 -6.69 23.48
CA ASN A 25 19.30 -5.90 24.47
C ASN A 25 18.24 -5.06 23.73
N PRO A 26 16.95 -5.06 24.15
CA PRO A 26 15.93 -4.24 23.51
C PRO A 26 16.31 -2.76 23.49
N LEU A 27 16.40 -2.20 22.28
CA LEU A 27 16.64 -0.78 22.10
C LEU A 27 15.36 0.00 22.47
N PRO A 28 15.47 1.11 23.23
CA PRO A 28 14.33 1.98 23.49
C PRO A 28 13.89 2.61 22.15
N LEU A 29 12.64 2.35 21.76
CA LEU A 29 12.02 2.92 20.56
C LEU A 29 11.23 4.18 20.92
N SER A 30 11.06 5.09 19.96
CA SER A 30 10.11 6.20 20.12
C SER A 30 8.67 5.67 20.12
N SER A 31 7.74 6.40 20.71
CA SER A 31 6.31 6.02 20.75
C SER A 31 5.73 5.69 19.36
N SER A 32 6.11 6.46 18.34
CA SER A 32 5.73 6.23 16.94
C SER A 32 6.32 4.96 16.34
N GLN A 33 7.54 4.58 16.72
CA GLN A 33 8.19 3.34 16.29
C GLN A 33 7.55 2.13 16.97
N GLU A 34 7.24 2.23 18.27
CA GLU A 34 6.50 1.20 18.99
C GLU A 34 5.11 0.95 18.41
N ALA A 35 4.41 2.00 17.96
CA ALA A 35 3.12 1.86 17.29
C ALA A 35 3.25 1.01 16.01
N GLN A 36 4.28 1.23 15.19
CA GLN A 36 4.53 0.44 13.98
C GLN A 36 4.86 -1.03 14.30
N VAL A 37 5.62 -1.28 15.37
CA VAL A 37 5.87 -2.64 15.86
C VAL A 37 4.56 -3.31 16.29
N ARG A 38 3.70 -2.60 17.02
CA ARG A 38 2.38 -3.10 17.44
C ARG A 38 1.48 -3.41 16.24
N GLU A 39 1.53 -2.60 15.18
CA GLU A 39 0.80 -2.87 13.95
C GLU A 39 1.25 -4.17 13.28
N LEU A 40 2.56 -4.41 13.17
CA LEU A 40 3.12 -5.67 12.65
C LEU A 40 2.73 -6.86 13.53
N TYR A 41 2.84 -6.72 14.84
CA TYR A 41 2.40 -7.74 15.80
C TYR A 41 0.91 -8.09 15.61
N HIS A 42 0.03 -7.09 15.55
CA HIS A 42 -1.39 -7.34 15.31
C HIS A 42 -1.66 -7.94 13.93
N ALA A 43 -0.90 -7.54 12.90
CA ALA A 43 -1.02 -8.13 11.57
C ALA A 43 -0.66 -9.62 11.57
N ARG A 44 0.40 -10.03 12.28
CA ARG A 44 0.81 -11.43 12.44
C ARG A 44 -0.23 -12.24 13.20
N VAL A 45 -0.68 -11.76 14.36
CA VAL A 45 -1.72 -12.43 15.16
C VAL A 45 -3.01 -12.61 14.36
N ARG A 46 -3.44 -11.57 13.62
CA ARG A 46 -4.60 -11.68 12.71
C ARG A 46 -4.35 -12.61 11.53
N GLY A 47 -3.10 -12.74 11.07
CA GLY A 47 -2.70 -13.68 10.03
C GLY A 47 -2.90 -15.13 10.46
N TYR A 48 -2.51 -15.48 11.68
CA TYR A 48 -2.75 -16.82 12.22
C TYR A 48 -4.24 -17.10 12.41
N CYS A 49 -5.00 -16.13 12.92
CA CYS A 49 -6.45 -16.25 13.15
C CYS A 49 -7.31 -15.87 11.94
N ALA A 50 -6.76 -15.90 10.72
CA ALA A 50 -7.44 -15.40 9.54
C ALA A 50 -8.71 -16.20 9.19
N ALA A 51 -8.78 -17.48 9.55
CA ALA A 51 -9.95 -18.32 9.30
C ALA A 51 -11.13 -17.89 10.20
N GLU A 52 -10.85 -17.58 11.45
CA GLU A 52 -11.80 -17.18 12.48
C GLU A 52 -12.27 -15.74 12.28
N ILE A 53 -11.39 -14.85 11.80
CA ILE A 53 -11.70 -13.44 11.50
C ILE A 53 -12.62 -13.30 10.29
N LYS A 54 -12.56 -14.23 9.32
CA LYS A 54 -13.46 -14.22 8.15
C LYS A 54 -14.91 -14.56 8.51
N ALA A 55 -15.16 -15.08 9.71
CA ALA A 55 -16.50 -15.38 10.15
C ALA A 55 -17.31 -14.10 10.47
N PRO A 56 -18.64 -14.09 10.25
CA PRO A 56 -19.46 -12.91 10.52
C PRO A 56 -19.48 -12.54 12.00
N PHE A 57 -19.05 -11.31 12.32
CA PHE A 57 -19.07 -10.72 13.67
C PHE A 57 -20.46 -10.66 14.33
N LYS A 58 -21.54 -10.95 13.59
CA LYS A 58 -22.90 -11.04 14.15
C LYS A 58 -23.11 -12.31 14.99
N CYS A 59 -22.31 -13.36 14.78
CA CYS A 59 -22.46 -14.63 15.48
C CYS A 59 -21.60 -14.67 16.75
N ARG A 60 -22.25 -14.73 17.93
CA ARG A 60 -21.55 -14.75 19.24
C ARG A 60 -20.56 -15.93 19.39
N ALA A 61 -20.91 -17.11 18.89
CA ALA A 61 -20.04 -18.29 18.97
C ALA A 61 -18.74 -18.10 18.18
N GLN A 62 -18.84 -17.60 16.96
CA GLN A 62 -17.68 -17.33 16.09
C GLN A 62 -16.78 -16.24 16.67
N ASN A 63 -17.35 -15.17 17.24
CA ASN A 63 -16.56 -14.16 17.96
C ASN A 63 -15.77 -14.74 19.14
N ARG A 64 -16.35 -15.68 19.89
CA ARG A 64 -15.63 -16.34 20.98
C ARG A 64 -14.44 -17.13 20.48
N LEU A 65 -14.60 -17.87 19.38
CA LEU A 65 -13.51 -18.62 18.73
C LEU A 65 -12.42 -17.68 18.22
N MET A 66 -12.79 -16.60 17.55
CA MET A 66 -11.85 -15.56 17.10
C MET A 66 -11.07 -14.94 18.26
N ASN A 67 -11.77 -14.53 19.33
CA ASN A 67 -11.13 -13.94 20.50
C ASN A 67 -10.21 -14.94 21.21
N ALA A 68 -10.61 -16.21 21.33
CA ALA A 68 -9.78 -17.27 21.89
C ALA A 68 -8.49 -17.45 21.08
N CYS A 69 -8.59 -17.49 19.74
CA CYS A 69 -7.44 -17.57 18.86
C CYS A 69 -6.50 -16.37 19.04
N MET A 70 -7.04 -15.14 19.04
CA MET A 70 -6.21 -13.93 19.19
C MET A 70 -5.48 -13.89 20.54
N VAL A 71 -6.14 -14.29 21.62
CA VAL A 71 -5.51 -14.37 22.96
C VAL A 71 -4.44 -15.46 23.02
N GLN A 72 -4.64 -16.60 22.35
CA GLN A 72 -3.66 -17.68 22.30
C GLN A 72 -2.35 -17.25 21.62
N HIS A 73 -2.44 -16.43 20.56
CA HIS A 73 -1.28 -15.90 19.86
C HIS A 73 -0.76 -14.58 20.44
N ALA A 74 -1.41 -14.04 21.49
CA ALA A 74 -0.99 -12.82 22.14
C ALA A 74 0.17 -13.04 23.13
N ASN A 75 1.31 -13.46 22.61
CA ASN A 75 2.48 -13.85 23.39
C ASN A 75 3.68 -12.91 23.16
N GLN A 76 4.62 -12.91 24.11
CA GLN A 76 5.84 -12.09 24.05
C GLN A 76 6.72 -12.47 22.85
N THR A 77 6.75 -13.76 22.50
CA THR A 77 7.55 -14.28 21.38
C THR A 77 7.12 -13.69 20.03
N GLU A 78 5.82 -13.48 19.80
CA GLU A 78 5.32 -12.81 18.59
C GLU A 78 5.60 -11.31 18.62
N GLN A 79 5.60 -10.69 19.80
CA GLN A 79 5.98 -9.28 19.92
C GLN A 79 7.47 -9.07 19.60
N ASP A 80 8.34 -9.96 20.05
CA ASP A 80 9.77 -9.91 19.73
C ASP A 80 10.02 -10.25 18.26
N ALA A 81 9.34 -11.25 17.70
CA ALA A 81 9.41 -11.55 16.26
C ALA A 81 8.93 -10.36 15.40
N ALA A 82 7.88 -9.64 15.82
CA ALA A 82 7.42 -8.43 15.16
C ALA A 82 8.44 -7.29 15.26
N ARG A 83 9.16 -7.17 16.40
CA ARG A 83 10.28 -6.23 16.53
C ARG A 83 11.40 -6.58 15.57
N GLU A 84 11.81 -7.84 15.51
CA GLU A 84 12.86 -8.31 14.60
C GLU A 84 12.51 -8.04 13.15
N GLU A 85 11.27 -8.32 12.74
CA GLU A 85 10.77 -8.02 11.41
C GLU A 85 10.73 -6.52 11.13
N TRP A 86 10.33 -5.71 12.12
CA TRP A 86 10.37 -4.26 12.01
C TRP A 86 11.81 -3.79 11.77
N PHE A 87 12.79 -4.26 12.53
CA PHE A 87 14.19 -3.90 12.31
C PHE A 87 14.74 -4.42 10.98
N ALA A 88 14.40 -5.66 10.59
CA ALA A 88 14.86 -6.28 9.35
C ALA A 88 14.41 -5.51 8.10
N THR A 89 13.21 -4.95 8.14
CA THR A 89 12.62 -4.18 7.04
C THR A 89 13.00 -2.70 7.03
N ARG A 90 13.95 -2.26 7.88
CA ARG A 90 14.37 -0.84 7.96
C ARG A 90 14.82 -0.25 6.62
N LEU A 91 15.54 -1.02 5.79
CA LEU A 91 15.98 -0.59 4.47
C LEU A 91 14.80 -0.47 3.49
N LYS A 92 13.82 -1.38 3.59
CA LYS A 92 12.58 -1.31 2.80
C LYS A 92 11.83 -0.02 3.12
N ARG A 93 11.68 0.30 4.41
CA ARG A 93 11.05 1.55 4.84
C ARG A 93 11.82 2.80 4.42
N GLN A 94 13.15 2.76 4.30
CA GLN A 94 13.91 3.89 3.76
C GLN A 94 13.66 4.06 2.26
N ARG A 95 13.81 3.00 1.46
CA ARG A 95 13.54 3.05 0.01
C ARG A 95 12.11 3.48 -0.30
N ASP A 96 11.13 3.04 0.51
CA ASP A 96 9.74 3.44 0.34
C ASP A 96 9.51 4.91 0.65
N ARG A 97 10.27 5.51 1.58
CA ARG A 97 10.23 6.96 1.83
C ARG A 97 10.85 7.72 0.67
N GLU A 98 12.01 7.31 0.19
CA GLU A 98 12.69 7.92 -0.97
C GLU A 98 11.77 7.91 -2.20
N LYS A 99 11.16 6.76 -2.53
CA LYS A 99 10.18 6.66 -3.64
C LYS A 99 8.93 7.53 -3.44
N ARG A 100 8.49 7.73 -2.20
CA ARG A 100 7.36 8.63 -1.90
C ARG A 100 7.78 10.09 -2.04
N GLU A 101 9.00 10.44 -1.66
CA GLU A 101 9.55 11.79 -1.83
C GLU A 101 9.83 12.13 -3.29
N GLU A 102 10.33 11.18 -4.09
CA GLU A 102 10.48 11.33 -5.54
C GLU A 102 9.13 11.60 -6.20
N ARG A 103 8.12 10.77 -5.90
CA ARG A 103 6.75 11.01 -6.39
C ARG A 103 6.17 12.33 -5.90
N ARG A 104 6.47 12.75 -4.67
CA ARG A 104 6.05 14.06 -4.16
C ARG A 104 6.72 15.19 -4.93
N LYS A 105 8.03 15.10 -5.21
CA LYS A 105 8.76 16.09 -6.02
C LYS A 105 8.23 16.16 -7.46
N GLU A 106 7.90 15.02 -8.06
CA GLU A 106 7.26 14.97 -9.39
C GLU A 106 5.88 15.61 -9.37
N GLN A 107 5.08 15.32 -8.34
CA GLN A 107 3.78 15.96 -8.13
C GLN A 107 3.92 17.47 -7.87
N GLU A 108 4.91 17.91 -7.11
CA GLU A 108 5.20 19.33 -6.86
C GLU A 108 5.64 20.05 -8.15
N LYS A 109 6.49 19.42 -8.98
CA LYS A 109 6.87 19.94 -10.31
C LYS A 109 5.65 20.06 -11.21
N PHE A 110 4.84 19.01 -11.29
CA PHE A 110 3.58 19.04 -12.05
C PHE A 110 2.65 20.12 -11.52
N HIS A 111 2.46 20.21 -10.21
CA HIS A 111 1.59 21.22 -9.59
C HIS A 111 2.09 22.63 -9.89
N ARG A 112 3.41 22.85 -9.89
CA ARG A 112 4.02 24.14 -10.26
C ARG A 112 3.85 24.48 -11.74
N GLU A 113 4.03 23.50 -12.62
CA GLU A 113 3.85 23.67 -14.08
C GLU A 113 2.37 23.91 -14.43
N TRP A 114 1.46 23.18 -13.80
CA TRP A 114 0.01 23.24 -14.03
C TRP A 114 -0.64 24.51 -13.45
N TRP A 115 -0.31 24.89 -12.22
CA TRP A 115 -0.85 26.09 -11.58
C TRP A 115 -0.08 27.37 -11.91
N GLY A 116 1.11 27.25 -12.53
CA GLY A 116 1.90 28.38 -13.01
C GLY A 116 1.51 28.90 -14.39
N LEU A 117 0.66 28.17 -15.13
CA LEU A 117 0.11 28.61 -16.42
C LEU A 117 -0.98 29.66 -16.21
N PRO A 118 -1.06 30.72 -17.05
CA PRO A 118 -2.22 31.60 -17.11
C PRO A 118 -3.51 30.80 -17.32
N ILE A 119 -4.63 31.26 -16.75
CA ILE A 119 -5.92 30.55 -16.75
C ILE A 119 -6.35 30.18 -18.18
N GLU A 120 -6.15 31.07 -19.15
CA GLU A 120 -6.46 30.86 -20.57
C GLU A 120 -5.60 29.74 -21.21
N ASP A 121 -4.32 29.65 -20.86
CA ASP A 121 -3.41 28.62 -21.35
C ASP A 121 -3.62 27.26 -20.67
N ARG A 122 -4.19 27.26 -19.46
CA ARG A 122 -4.54 26.04 -18.70
C ARG A 122 -5.77 25.34 -19.27
N GLU A 123 -6.72 26.08 -19.83
CA GLU A 123 -7.89 25.55 -20.55
C GLU A 123 -7.58 25.23 -22.02
N GLY A 124 -6.47 25.76 -22.55
CA GLY A 124 -6.00 25.54 -23.92
C GLY A 124 -5.20 24.25 -24.16
N GLU A 125 -4.59 24.15 -25.35
CA GLU A 125 -3.81 22.99 -25.77
C GLU A 125 -2.61 22.70 -24.85
N LYS A 126 -1.96 23.75 -24.33
CA LYS A 126 -0.81 23.62 -23.42
C LYS A 126 -1.19 22.98 -22.09
N GLY A 127 -2.35 23.34 -21.53
CA GLY A 127 -2.89 22.64 -20.38
C GLY A 127 -3.22 21.18 -20.72
N ASN A 128 -3.94 20.93 -21.81
CA ASN A 128 -4.26 19.56 -22.21
C ASN A 128 -3.01 18.68 -22.44
N GLU A 129 -1.91 19.25 -22.91
CA GLU A 129 -0.62 18.57 -23.09
C GLU A 129 0.08 18.25 -21.75
N VAL A 130 0.10 19.20 -20.80
CA VAL A 130 0.62 18.97 -19.44
C VAL A 130 -0.21 17.92 -18.70
N LEU A 131 -1.53 17.91 -18.89
CA LEU A 131 -2.45 16.88 -18.37
C LEU A 131 -2.25 15.50 -19.01
N ARG A 132 -1.91 15.43 -20.30
CA ARG A 132 -1.60 14.16 -20.98
C ARG A 132 -0.27 13.58 -20.53
N ARG A 133 0.70 14.45 -20.21
CA ARG A 133 2.05 14.06 -19.79
C ARG A 133 2.12 13.63 -18.33
N ALA A 134 1.27 14.18 -17.47
CA ALA A 134 1.32 13.91 -16.05
C ALA A 134 0.41 12.74 -15.64
N GLU A 135 0.95 11.85 -14.80
CA GLU A 135 0.12 10.95 -14.02
C GLU A 135 -0.83 11.77 -13.16
N ARG A 136 -2.14 11.62 -13.38
CA ARG A 136 -3.15 12.25 -12.53
C ARG A 136 -3.09 11.58 -11.15
N VAL A 137 -3.43 12.32 -10.09
CA VAL A 137 -3.59 11.75 -8.74
C VAL A 137 -4.53 10.54 -8.81
N GLY A 138 -3.97 9.33 -8.74
CA GLY A 138 -4.72 8.06 -8.87
C GLY A 138 -4.36 7.15 -10.06
N GLY A 139 -3.43 7.51 -10.95
CA GLY A 139 -2.90 6.62 -12.00
C GLY A 139 -2.89 7.22 -13.40
N PHE A 140 -2.45 6.41 -14.37
CA PHE A 140 -2.37 6.80 -15.79
C PHE A 140 -3.75 7.12 -16.38
N PRO A 141 -3.84 8.06 -17.35
CA PRO A 141 -5.05 8.26 -18.13
C PRO A 141 -5.50 6.95 -18.78
N LYS A 142 -6.82 6.73 -18.83
CA LYS A 142 -7.38 5.67 -19.68
C LYS A 142 -6.89 5.95 -21.11
N ARG A 143 -6.33 4.95 -21.78
CA ARG A 143 -5.94 5.07 -23.20
C ARG A 143 -7.16 5.60 -23.97
N ASP A 144 -6.96 6.63 -24.79
CA ASP A 144 -8.01 7.13 -25.67
C ASP A 144 -8.39 5.99 -26.63
N ASP A 145 -9.53 5.37 -26.38
CA ASP A 145 -10.15 4.36 -27.25
C ASP A 145 -10.62 5.06 -28.55
N LYS A 146 -9.69 5.48 -29.41
CA LYS A 146 -9.96 5.92 -30.78
C LYS A 146 -10.10 4.70 -31.71
N GLU A 147 -11.04 3.81 -31.40
CA GLU A 147 -11.76 3.02 -32.40
C GLU A 147 -13.01 2.38 -31.78
N GLY A 148 -14.16 3.03 -31.96
CA GLY A 148 -15.36 2.37 -32.43
C GLY A 148 -16.07 1.25 -31.64
N THR A 149 -15.75 0.93 -30.38
CA THR A 149 -16.60 0.00 -29.60
C THR A 149 -17.33 0.71 -28.48
N LEU A 150 -18.51 1.24 -28.83
CA LEU A 150 -19.54 1.70 -27.90
C LEU A 150 -19.88 0.56 -26.92
N SER A 151 -19.43 0.69 -25.67
CA SER A 151 -19.91 -0.12 -24.53
C SER A 151 -21.35 0.30 -24.20
N LYS A 152 -22.30 -0.11 -25.05
CA LYS A 152 -23.69 -0.27 -24.65
C LYS A 152 -23.74 -1.38 -23.60
N ASP A 153 -24.62 -1.23 -22.60
CA ASP A 153 -24.80 -2.08 -21.41
C ASP A 153 -23.89 -1.82 -20.20
N ARG A 154 -24.24 -0.74 -19.46
CA ARG A 154 -24.05 -0.66 -18.00
C ARG A 154 -25.30 -0.11 -17.32
N HIS A 155 -26.44 -0.75 -17.57
CA HIS A 155 -27.59 -0.68 -16.66
C HIS A 155 -28.15 -2.10 -16.49
N ARG A 156 -27.54 -2.88 -15.59
CA ARG A 156 -28.26 -3.90 -14.84
C ARG A 156 -27.52 -4.22 -13.54
#